data_AF-A0A6C0DQI1-F1
#
_entry.id   AF-A0A6C0DQI1-F1
#
_cell.length_a   1.000
_cell.length_b   1.000
_cell.length_c   1.000
_cell.angle_alpha   90.00
_cell.angle_beta   90.00
_cell.angle_gamma   90.00
#
_symmetry.space_group_name_H-M   'P 1'
#
loop_
_entity.id
_entity.type
_entity.pdbx_description
1 polymer ?
#
loop_
_entity_poly.entity_id
_entity_poly.type
_entity_poly.pdbx_seq_one_letter_code
_entity_poly.pdbx_strand_id
1 'polypeptide(L)'
;MAWCPNRGSEMIVGDNSHMFLFEQAGAAQFGGVSIRTVPNLSDGTMDISSIRNAIRDDDIHEPTTTLISVENTHNACGGKVLPIQFLEDLHRVAKTTKIPIHMDGARIWNALTEYKTHPYEIAKYVDSLSVCLSKGLGCPIGSLLIGSKDFIQKARRIRKGLGGGMRQVGIIAAAGIVALDDFENNILEKDHIRTQRIANAVETIPAFKLMTQTTHTNILFLHLFSFKTPILYNQFFIKII
;
A
#
# COMPACT_ATOMS: atom_id res chain seq x y z
N MET A 1 7.02 0.05 14.13
CA MET A 1 7.65 0.69 15.31
C MET A 1 6.71 1.60 16.11
N ALA A 2 6.06 2.62 15.54
CA ALA A 2 5.20 3.49 16.36
C ALA A 2 3.96 2.77 16.95
N TRP A 3 3.37 1.84 16.18
CA TRP A 3 2.34 0.89 16.65
C TRP A 3 2.90 -0.39 17.29
N CYS A 4 4.19 -0.65 17.09
CA CYS A 4 4.88 -1.86 17.56
C CYS A 4 6.04 -1.42 18.47
N PRO A 5 5.74 -0.88 19.67
CA PRO A 5 6.75 -0.18 20.49
C PRO A 5 7.74 -1.13 21.18
N ASN A 6 7.39 -2.42 21.29
CA ASN A 6 8.17 -3.41 22.03
C ASN A 6 8.84 -4.41 21.08
N ARG A 7 10.06 -4.86 21.41
CA ARG A 7 10.63 -6.04 20.76
C ARG A 7 9.76 -7.26 21.04
N GLY A 8 9.57 -8.11 20.04
CA GLY A 8 8.62 -9.24 20.12
C GLY A 8 7.19 -8.85 19.75
N SER A 9 6.94 -7.59 19.36
CA SER A 9 5.72 -7.22 18.65
C SER A 9 5.69 -7.90 17.27
N GLU A 10 4.51 -8.29 16.81
CA GLU A 10 4.26 -8.85 15.49
C GLU A 10 3.25 -8.00 14.74
N MET A 11 3.48 -7.83 13.43
CA MET A 11 2.52 -7.23 12.51
C MET A 11 2.02 -8.25 11.51
N ILE A 12 0.71 -8.25 11.26
CA ILE A 12 0.07 -9.04 10.21
C ILE A 12 0.08 -8.22 8.92
N VAL A 13 0.56 -8.80 7.84
CA VAL A 13 0.64 -8.15 6.52
C VAL A 13 0.28 -9.14 5.40
N GLY A 14 -0.01 -8.61 4.21
CA GLY A 14 -0.11 -9.44 3.00
C GLY A 14 1.25 -9.98 2.57
N ASP A 15 1.29 -11.23 2.10
CA ASP A 15 2.52 -11.88 1.57
C ASP A 15 3.10 -11.20 0.32
N ASN A 16 2.30 -10.38 -0.37
CA ASN A 16 2.72 -9.59 -1.52
C ASN A 16 2.87 -8.08 -1.21
N SER A 17 2.79 -7.70 0.07
CA SER A 17 2.87 -6.29 0.48
C SER A 17 4.29 -5.72 0.38
N HIS A 18 4.39 -4.41 0.12
CA HIS A 18 5.65 -3.69 0.04
C HIS A 18 6.47 -3.79 1.33
N MET A 19 5.80 -3.65 2.48
CA MET A 19 6.41 -3.74 3.80
C MET A 19 7.09 -5.09 4.05
N PHE A 20 6.60 -6.17 3.43
CA PHE A 20 7.20 -7.49 3.54
C PHE A 20 8.31 -7.70 2.50
N LEU A 21 8.03 -7.42 1.22
CA LEU A 21 8.92 -7.79 0.11
C LEU A 21 10.05 -6.78 -0.17
N PHE A 22 9.78 -5.48 -0.04
CA PHE A 22 10.60 -4.43 -0.68
C PHE A 22 11.26 -3.46 0.29
N GLU A 23 11.31 -3.78 1.59
CA GLU A 23 11.88 -2.90 2.62
C GLU A 23 13.05 -3.53 3.38
N GLN A 24 13.72 -4.53 2.78
CA GLN A 24 14.90 -5.20 3.35
C GLN A 24 14.65 -5.72 4.78
N ALA A 25 13.43 -6.19 5.05
CA ALA A 25 12.99 -6.62 6.37
C ALA A 25 13.21 -5.56 7.47
N GLY A 26 13.13 -4.26 7.13
CA GLY A 26 13.45 -3.16 8.05
C GLY A 26 12.64 -3.17 9.35
N ALA A 27 11.41 -3.70 9.32
CA ALA A 27 10.60 -3.91 10.52
C ALA A 27 11.28 -4.85 11.54
N ALA A 28 11.87 -5.96 11.05
CA ALA A 28 12.64 -6.88 11.87
C ALA A 28 14.00 -6.27 12.24
N GLN A 29 14.73 -5.76 11.25
CA GLN A 29 16.10 -5.27 11.42
C GLN A 29 16.20 -4.11 12.42
N PHE A 30 15.36 -3.09 12.26
CA PHE A 30 15.43 -1.86 13.05
C PHE A 30 14.38 -1.80 14.14
N GLY A 31 13.22 -2.42 13.91
CA GLY A 31 12.10 -2.39 14.85
C GLY A 31 12.07 -3.54 15.84
N GLY A 32 12.79 -4.65 15.59
CA GLY A 32 12.60 -5.88 16.36
C GLY A 32 11.16 -6.40 16.29
N VAL A 33 10.48 -6.16 15.16
CA VAL A 33 9.10 -6.53 14.90
C VAL A 33 9.06 -7.77 14.01
N SER A 34 8.39 -8.82 14.47
CA SER A 34 8.08 -10.01 13.66
C SER A 34 7.03 -9.69 12.60
N ILE A 35 7.03 -10.42 11.49
CA ILE A 35 6.04 -10.29 10.44
C ILE A 35 5.32 -11.63 10.28
N ARG A 36 3.98 -11.59 10.40
CA ARG A 36 3.11 -12.73 10.06
C ARG A 36 2.39 -12.42 8.76
N THR A 37 2.68 -13.20 7.72
CA THR A 37 2.06 -13.01 6.41
C THR A 37 0.73 -13.77 6.30
N VAL A 38 -0.25 -13.15 5.66
CA VAL A 38 -1.47 -13.79 5.17
C VAL A 38 -1.47 -13.68 3.64
N PRO A 39 -1.83 -14.76 2.90
CA PRO A 39 -1.87 -14.70 1.44
C PRO A 39 -2.78 -13.59 0.92
N ASN A 40 -2.26 -12.76 0.03
CA ASN A 40 -3.07 -11.80 -0.72
C ASN A 40 -3.95 -12.53 -1.76
N LEU A 41 -5.18 -12.06 -1.91
CA LEU A 41 -6.05 -12.42 -3.02
C LEU A 41 -5.68 -11.61 -4.28
N SER A 42 -6.20 -12.03 -5.43
CA SER A 42 -5.91 -11.40 -6.72
C SER A 42 -6.40 -9.95 -6.84
N ASP A 43 -7.34 -9.54 -6.00
CA ASP A 43 -7.82 -8.15 -5.87
C ASP A 43 -6.99 -7.30 -4.88
N GLY A 44 -5.91 -7.86 -4.33
CA GLY A 44 -5.03 -7.20 -3.36
C GLY A 44 -5.50 -7.28 -1.92
N THR A 45 -6.70 -7.80 -1.65
CA THR A 45 -7.19 -8.00 -0.28
C THR A 45 -6.50 -9.20 0.38
N MET A 46 -6.86 -9.46 1.64
CA MET A 46 -6.60 -10.72 2.34
C MET A 46 -7.94 -11.24 2.85
N ASP A 47 -8.10 -12.55 2.96
CA ASP A 47 -9.32 -13.11 3.53
C ASP A 47 -9.47 -12.70 5.02
N ILE A 48 -10.64 -12.17 5.40
CA ILE A 48 -10.90 -11.66 6.75
C ILE A 48 -10.77 -12.76 7.81
N SER A 49 -11.19 -13.99 7.49
CA SER A 49 -11.06 -15.11 8.42
C SER A 49 -9.59 -15.48 8.64
N SER A 50 -8.78 -15.41 7.59
CA SER A 50 -7.34 -15.64 7.63
C SER A 50 -6.62 -14.57 8.46
N ILE A 51 -7.03 -13.31 8.37
CA ILE A 51 -6.53 -12.24 9.25
C ILE A 51 -6.88 -12.56 10.72
N ARG A 52 -8.14 -12.94 11.01
CA ARG A 52 -8.56 -13.30 12.37
C ARG A 52 -7.74 -14.46 12.94
N ASN A 53 -7.54 -15.51 12.15
CA ASN A 53 -6.75 -16.68 12.54
C ASN A 53 -5.25 -16.37 12.68
N ALA A 54 -4.77 -15.27 12.09
CA ALA A 54 -3.41 -14.82 12.25
C ALA A 54 -3.18 -14.02 13.54
N ILE A 55 -4.24 -13.54 14.19
CA ILE A 55 -4.13 -12.85 15.49
C ILE A 55 -3.82 -13.89 16.56
N ARG A 56 -2.79 -13.61 17.35
CA ARG A 56 -2.34 -14.48 18.45
C ARG A 56 -3.09 -14.18 19.74
N ASP A 57 -3.32 -15.21 20.52
CA ASP A 57 -3.79 -15.10 21.89
C ASP A 57 -2.64 -14.65 22.81
N ASP A 58 -2.96 -14.35 24.07
CA ASP A 58 -1.98 -14.01 25.09
C ASP A 58 -1.27 -15.28 25.58
N ASP A 59 -0.24 -15.70 24.84
CA ASP A 59 0.60 -16.86 25.15
C ASP A 59 2.07 -16.45 25.26
N ILE A 60 2.72 -16.80 26.37
CA ILE A 60 4.12 -16.49 26.67
C ILE A 60 5.12 -17.13 25.68
N HIS A 61 4.70 -18.11 24.88
CA HIS A 61 5.51 -18.76 23.87
C HIS A 61 5.51 -18.00 22.52
N GLU A 62 4.61 -17.03 22.34
CA GLU A 62 4.38 -16.39 21.05
C GLU A 62 4.68 -14.88 21.03
N PRO A 63 4.96 -14.29 19.85
CA PRO A 63 4.99 -12.84 19.67
C PRO A 63 3.61 -12.21 19.93
N THR A 64 3.58 -10.93 20.33
CA THR A 64 2.30 -10.22 20.52
C THR A 64 1.83 -9.58 19.22
N THR A 65 0.63 -9.92 18.73
CA THR A 65 0.06 -9.22 17.56
C THR A 65 -0.30 -7.78 17.93
N THR A 66 0.30 -6.80 17.25
CA THR A 66 0.15 -5.36 17.59
C THR A 66 -0.31 -4.47 16.44
N LEU A 67 -0.32 -4.99 15.21
CA LEU A 67 -0.66 -4.21 14.02
C LEU A 67 -1.20 -5.11 12.92
N ILE A 68 -2.22 -4.66 12.21
CA ILE A 68 -2.60 -5.20 10.90
C ILE A 68 -2.25 -4.14 9.85
N SER A 69 -1.57 -4.53 8.78
CA SER A 69 -1.21 -3.63 7.67
C SER A 69 -1.83 -4.09 6.36
N VAL A 70 -2.35 -3.12 5.60
CA VAL A 70 -2.89 -3.32 4.24
C VAL A 70 -2.26 -2.32 3.26
N GLU A 71 -2.29 -2.62 1.97
CA GLU A 71 -1.72 -1.75 0.92
C GLU A 71 -2.82 -1.32 -0.07
N ASN A 72 -3.01 0.00 -0.26
CA ASN A 72 -4.02 0.55 -1.16
C ASN A 72 -3.52 1.77 -1.95
N THR A 73 -3.37 1.71 -3.27
CA THR A 73 -3.56 0.53 -4.13
C THR A 73 -2.51 -0.56 -3.88
N HIS A 74 -2.88 -1.83 -4.05
CA HIS A 74 -1.95 -2.95 -3.94
C HIS A 74 -1.11 -3.14 -5.21
N ASN A 75 0.20 -2.89 -5.13
CA ASN A 75 1.07 -2.80 -6.31
C ASN A 75 1.34 -4.15 -6.95
N ALA A 76 1.74 -5.15 -6.15
CA ALA A 76 2.08 -6.49 -6.65
C ALA A 76 0.85 -7.26 -7.19
N CYS A 77 -0.37 -6.77 -6.92
CA CYS A 77 -1.61 -7.33 -7.45
C CYS A 77 -2.14 -6.57 -8.69
N GLY A 78 -1.38 -5.59 -9.20
CA GLY A 78 -1.71 -4.85 -10.42
C GLY A 78 -2.29 -3.46 -10.18
N GLY A 79 -1.86 -2.79 -9.11
CA GLY A 79 -2.42 -1.49 -8.73
C GLY A 79 -3.88 -1.58 -8.33
N LYS A 80 -4.26 -2.68 -7.65
CA LYS A 80 -5.65 -2.93 -7.28
C LYS A 80 -6.11 -1.97 -6.20
N VAL A 81 -7.31 -1.44 -6.41
CA VAL A 81 -8.03 -0.63 -5.43
C VAL A 81 -8.79 -1.60 -4.52
N LEU A 82 -8.53 -1.53 -3.22
CA LEU A 82 -9.19 -2.42 -2.26
C LEU A 82 -10.70 -2.12 -2.21
N PRO A 83 -11.59 -3.12 -2.17
CA PRO A 83 -13.01 -2.86 -1.99
C PRO A 83 -13.30 -2.15 -0.67
N ILE A 84 -14.23 -1.18 -0.65
CA ILE A 84 -14.63 -0.49 0.58
C ILE A 84 -15.20 -1.48 1.60
N GLN A 85 -15.97 -2.47 1.15
CA GLN A 85 -16.50 -3.52 2.02
C GLN A 85 -15.39 -4.28 2.76
N PHE A 86 -14.26 -4.57 2.10
CA PHE A 86 -13.12 -5.19 2.77
C PHE A 86 -12.55 -4.29 3.89
N LEU A 87 -12.43 -2.98 3.64
CA LEU A 87 -11.96 -2.03 4.65
C LEU A 87 -12.92 -1.94 5.84
N GLU A 88 -14.23 -1.98 5.59
CA GLU A 88 -15.26 -2.03 6.63
C GLU A 88 -15.17 -3.29 7.49
N ASP A 89 -15.03 -4.44 6.85
CA ASP A 89 -14.94 -5.73 7.50
C ASP A 89 -13.67 -5.82 8.35
N LEU A 90 -12.56 -5.35 7.82
CA LEU A 90 -11.29 -5.26 8.53
C LEU A 90 -11.38 -4.29 9.71
N HIS A 91 -12.02 -3.13 9.52
CA HIS A 91 -12.24 -2.18 10.60
C HIS A 91 -13.05 -2.79 11.75
N ARG A 92 -14.06 -3.63 11.44
CA ARG A 92 -14.81 -4.38 12.45
C ARG A 92 -13.92 -5.36 13.23
N VAL A 93 -13.02 -6.07 12.56
CA VAL A 93 -12.02 -6.93 13.23
C VAL A 93 -11.19 -6.11 14.21
N ALA A 94 -10.58 -5.02 13.73
CA ALA A 94 -9.72 -4.15 14.52
C ALA A 94 -10.43 -3.55 15.74
N LYS A 95 -11.69 -3.15 15.61
CA LYS A 95 -12.50 -2.65 16.74
C LYS A 95 -12.70 -3.72 17.82
N THR A 96 -12.97 -4.96 17.42
CA THR A 96 -13.18 -6.07 18.36
C THR A 96 -11.88 -6.47 19.06
N THR A 97 -10.77 -6.53 18.33
CA THR A 97 -9.48 -7.00 18.86
C THR A 97 -8.61 -5.90 19.44
N LYS A 98 -9.00 -4.63 19.25
CA LYS A 98 -8.24 -3.43 19.64
C LYS A 98 -6.84 -3.36 19.02
N ILE A 99 -6.64 -4.03 17.89
CA ILE A 99 -5.40 -3.98 17.11
C ILE A 99 -5.55 -2.90 16.04
N PRO A 100 -4.67 -1.89 15.99
CA PRO A 100 -4.75 -0.82 15.01
C PRO A 100 -4.51 -1.32 13.59
N ILE A 101 -5.03 -0.57 12.61
CA ILE A 101 -4.78 -0.77 11.19
C ILE A 101 -3.85 0.33 10.65
N HIS A 102 -2.79 -0.09 9.96
CA HIS A 102 -2.02 0.80 9.09
C HIS A 102 -2.36 0.53 7.63
N MET A 103 -2.48 1.59 6.84
CA MET A 103 -2.55 1.49 5.39
C MET A 103 -1.26 2.04 4.77
N ASP A 104 -0.56 1.21 4.02
CA ASP A 104 0.38 1.67 3.01
C ASP A 104 -0.41 2.25 1.83
N GLY A 105 -0.51 3.57 1.83
CA GLY A 105 -1.17 4.37 0.82
C GLY A 105 -0.19 4.98 -0.17
N ALA A 106 0.92 4.31 -0.48
CA ALA A 106 1.91 4.78 -1.45
C ALA A 106 1.28 5.30 -2.76
N ARG A 107 0.14 4.75 -3.17
CA ARG A 107 -0.64 5.20 -4.33
C ARG A 107 -2.12 5.42 -3.97
N ILE A 108 -2.40 5.89 -2.74
CA ILE A 108 -3.77 6.17 -2.30
C ILE A 108 -4.47 7.18 -3.22
N TRP A 109 -3.72 8.12 -3.80
CA TRP A 109 -4.24 9.12 -4.75
C TRP A 109 -4.85 8.46 -6.00
N ASN A 110 -4.25 7.37 -6.49
CA ASN A 110 -4.82 6.57 -7.57
C ASN A 110 -6.10 5.86 -7.10
N ALA A 111 -6.12 5.29 -5.90
CA ALA A 111 -7.33 4.67 -5.35
C ALA A 111 -8.47 5.69 -5.18
N LEU A 112 -8.19 6.90 -4.69
CA LEU A 112 -9.18 7.96 -4.52
C LEU A 112 -9.75 8.47 -5.84
N THR A 113 -8.92 8.54 -6.88
CA THR A 113 -9.37 8.85 -8.25
C THR A 113 -10.37 7.81 -8.74
N GLU A 114 -10.13 6.53 -8.47
CA GLU A 114 -11.04 5.43 -8.85
C GLU A 114 -12.31 5.39 -7.97
N TYR A 115 -12.18 5.55 -6.66
CA TYR A 115 -13.33 5.59 -5.75
C TYR A 115 -14.25 6.79 -6.00
N LYS A 116 -13.72 7.88 -6.55
CA LYS A 116 -14.44 9.16 -6.75
C LYS A 116 -15.09 9.66 -5.46
N THR A 117 -14.34 9.56 -4.35
CA THR A 117 -14.80 9.92 -3.01
C THR A 117 -13.79 10.79 -2.27
N HIS A 118 -14.26 11.47 -1.22
CA HIS A 118 -13.39 12.28 -0.38
C HIS A 118 -12.39 11.39 0.38
N PRO A 119 -11.11 11.80 0.56
CA PRO A 119 -10.09 11.00 1.26
C PRO A 119 -10.52 10.45 2.63
N TYR A 120 -11.34 11.23 3.35
CA TYR A 120 -11.90 10.85 4.65
C TYR A 120 -12.73 9.56 4.60
N GLU A 121 -13.46 9.30 3.51
CA GLU A 121 -14.33 8.12 3.40
C GLU A 121 -13.53 6.81 3.38
N ILE A 122 -12.25 6.87 3.02
CA ILE A 122 -11.33 5.74 3.08
C ILE A 122 -10.54 5.76 4.39
N ALA A 123 -10.03 6.93 4.79
CA ALA A 123 -9.18 7.08 5.96
C ALA A 123 -9.90 6.72 7.28
N LYS A 124 -11.23 6.86 7.35
CA LYS A 124 -12.01 6.54 8.56
C LYS A 124 -11.92 5.06 8.98
N TYR A 125 -11.53 4.16 8.08
CA TYR A 125 -11.40 2.74 8.36
C TYR A 125 -10.04 2.34 8.95
N VAL A 126 -9.05 3.25 9.00
CA VAL A 126 -7.69 2.94 9.46
C VAL A 126 -7.19 3.93 10.53
N ASP A 127 -6.29 3.47 11.39
CA ASP A 127 -5.73 4.28 12.48
C ASP A 127 -4.52 5.12 12.04
N SER A 128 -3.87 4.70 10.96
CA SER A 128 -2.78 5.44 10.34
C SER A 128 -2.65 5.13 8.86
N LEU A 129 -2.14 6.11 8.11
CA LEU A 129 -1.97 6.04 6.67
C LEU A 129 -0.60 6.61 6.30
N SER A 130 0.18 5.88 5.52
CA SER A 130 1.32 6.46 4.82
C SER A 130 0.89 6.83 3.40
N VAL A 131 1.33 7.97 2.89
CA VAL A 131 1.04 8.40 1.51
C VAL A 131 2.31 8.87 0.84
N CYS A 132 2.52 8.52 -0.43
CA CYS A 132 3.65 9.06 -1.19
C CYS A 132 3.22 10.27 -2.01
N LEU A 133 4.10 11.28 -2.05
CA LEU A 133 3.98 12.44 -2.92
C LEU A 133 4.85 12.26 -4.18
N SER A 134 5.93 11.49 -4.08
CA SER A 134 6.89 11.27 -5.17
C SER A 134 6.55 10.07 -6.08
N LYS A 135 5.26 9.88 -6.38
CA LYS A 135 4.79 8.87 -7.34
C LYS A 135 3.91 9.54 -8.40
N GLY A 136 2.62 9.19 -8.50
CA GLY A 136 1.72 9.81 -9.48
C GLY A 136 1.56 11.32 -9.30
N LEU A 137 1.75 11.82 -8.07
CA LEU A 137 1.71 13.26 -7.76
C LEU A 137 2.95 14.04 -8.21
N GLY A 138 3.97 13.40 -8.80
CA GLY A 138 5.07 14.11 -9.46
C GLY A 138 6.06 14.86 -8.56
N CYS A 139 5.94 14.79 -7.22
CA CYS A 139 6.92 15.45 -6.35
C CYS A 139 8.32 14.81 -6.49
N PRO A 140 9.40 15.58 -6.35
CA PRO A 140 10.77 15.03 -6.46
C PRO A 140 11.12 14.06 -5.33
N ILE A 141 10.60 14.30 -4.13
CA ILE A 141 10.82 13.49 -2.93
C ILE A 141 9.66 13.74 -1.97
N GLY A 142 9.27 12.72 -1.22
CA GLY A 142 8.44 12.89 -0.04
C GLY A 142 7.33 11.87 0.11
N SER A 143 7.07 11.56 1.37
CA SER A 143 5.90 10.82 1.84
C SER A 143 5.41 11.49 3.11
N LEU A 144 4.12 11.33 3.41
CA LEU A 144 3.52 11.76 4.67
C LEU A 144 3.07 10.53 5.45
N LEU A 145 3.15 10.63 6.78
CA LEU A 145 2.57 9.68 7.71
C LEU A 145 1.49 10.40 8.50
N ILE A 146 0.28 9.87 8.44
CA ILE A 146 -0.95 10.46 8.97
C ILE A 146 -1.50 9.51 10.05
N GLY A 147 -2.03 10.07 11.12
CA GLY A 147 -2.61 9.31 12.23
C GLY A 147 -2.87 10.22 13.44
N SER A 148 -3.20 9.61 14.58
CA SER A 148 -3.47 10.35 15.81
C SER A 148 -2.26 11.18 16.29
N LYS A 149 -2.53 12.22 17.07
CA LYS A 149 -1.48 13.09 17.64
C LYS A 149 -0.44 12.29 18.42
N ASP A 150 -0.87 11.32 19.22
CA ASP A 150 0.02 10.49 20.04
C ASP A 150 0.86 9.54 19.21
N PHE A 151 0.27 8.95 18.16
CA PHE A 151 1.00 8.13 17.19
C PHE A 151 2.09 8.95 16.48
N ILE A 152 1.75 10.15 16.01
CA ILE A 152 2.70 11.02 15.30
C ILE A 152 3.82 11.51 16.22
N GLN A 153 3.56 11.75 17.51
CA GLN A 153 4.62 12.08 18.47
C GLN A 153 5.66 10.95 18.59
N LYS A 154 5.21 9.69 18.71
CA LYS A 154 6.09 8.51 18.72
C LYS A 154 6.85 8.38 17.40
N ALA A 155 6.15 8.51 16.28
CA ALA A 155 6.74 8.42 14.94
C ALA A 155 7.82 9.50 14.71
N ARG A 156 7.64 10.72 15.20
CA ARG A 156 8.65 11.79 15.09
C ARG A 156 9.95 11.47 15.83
N ARG A 157 9.88 10.82 17.00
CA ARG A 157 11.08 10.35 17.72
C ARG A 157 11.82 9.29 16.92
N ILE A 158 11.07 8.30 16.40
CA ILE A 158 11.62 7.24 15.54
C ILE A 158 12.25 7.83 14.28
N ARG A 159 11.57 8.76 13.59
CA ARG A 159 12.09 9.48 12.42
C ARG A 159 13.43 10.15 12.71
N LYS A 160 13.61 10.72 13.92
CA LYS A 160 14.89 11.32 14.31
C LYS A 160 15.99 10.27 14.50
N GLY A 161 15.67 9.13 15.13
CA GLY A 161 16.60 8.02 15.31
C GLY A 161 17.04 7.37 13.99
N LEU A 162 16.11 7.23 13.04
CA LEU A 162 16.38 6.70 11.69
C LEU A 162 17.00 7.73 10.72
N GLY A 163 17.31 8.95 11.16
CA GLY A 163 17.95 9.96 10.31
C GLY A 163 17.02 10.77 9.40
N GLY A 164 15.71 10.53 9.38
CA GLY A 164 14.73 11.29 8.58
C GLY A 164 14.42 12.71 9.09
N GLY A 165 15.11 13.16 10.13
CA GLY A 165 14.95 14.49 10.74
C GLY A 165 15.71 15.59 10.00
N MET A 166 15.37 15.81 8.72
CA MET A 166 16.01 16.76 7.82
C MET A 166 15.76 18.24 8.20
N ARG A 167 16.60 19.13 7.67
CA ARG A 167 16.48 20.59 7.78
C ARG A 167 15.99 21.18 6.46
N GLN A 168 15.60 22.47 6.46
CA GLN A 168 15.12 23.22 5.28
C GLN A 168 14.14 22.45 4.36
N VAL A 169 13.39 21.50 4.91
CA VAL A 169 12.46 20.64 4.15
C VAL A 169 11.23 21.38 3.63
N GLY A 170 11.06 22.66 3.99
CA GLY A 170 9.99 23.51 3.48
C GLY A 170 10.00 23.61 1.95
N ILE A 171 11.18 23.60 1.32
CA ILE A 171 11.32 23.62 -0.15
C ILE A 171 10.68 22.36 -0.77
N ILE A 172 10.96 21.19 -0.18
CA ILE A 172 10.39 19.91 -0.60
C ILE A 172 8.89 19.86 -0.30
N ALA A 173 8.49 20.32 0.88
CA ALA A 173 7.09 20.33 1.31
C ALA A 173 6.22 21.23 0.42
N ALA A 174 6.77 22.33 -0.10
CA ALA A 174 6.07 23.21 -1.03
C ALA A 174 5.66 22.50 -2.32
N ALA A 175 6.52 21.66 -2.89
CA ALA A 175 6.15 20.82 -4.04
C ALA A 175 4.99 19.88 -3.71
N GLY A 176 4.95 19.36 -2.48
CA GLY A 176 3.84 18.55 -1.97
C GLY A 176 2.51 19.29 -1.93
N ILE A 177 2.50 20.58 -1.56
CA ILE A 177 1.28 21.40 -1.54
C ILE A 177 0.76 21.58 -2.97
N VAL A 178 1.63 22.00 -3.90
CA VAL A 178 1.27 22.18 -5.32
C VAL A 178 0.72 20.88 -5.92
N ALA A 179 1.35 19.75 -5.61
CA ALA A 179 0.90 18.47 -6.13
C ALA A 179 -0.46 18.01 -5.59
N LEU A 180 -0.86 18.47 -4.40
CA LEU A 180 -2.21 18.23 -3.87
C LEU A 180 -3.25 19.10 -4.57
N ASP A 181 -2.91 20.36 -4.88
CA ASP A 181 -3.77 21.22 -5.71
C ASP A 181 -3.97 20.62 -7.11
N ASP A 182 -2.90 20.08 -7.72
CA ASP A 182 -2.97 19.37 -8.99
C ASP A 182 -3.84 18.10 -8.89
N PHE A 183 -3.75 17.35 -7.79
CA PHE A 183 -4.61 16.19 -7.54
C PHE A 183 -6.10 16.56 -7.53
N GLU A 184 -6.47 17.67 -6.90
CA GLU A 184 -7.86 18.19 -6.94
C GLU A 184 -8.32 18.53 -8.36
N ASN A 185 -7.39 18.85 -9.26
CA ASN A 185 -7.63 19.03 -10.69
C ASN A 185 -7.63 17.72 -11.50
N ASN A 186 -7.74 16.57 -10.84
CA ASN A 186 -7.88 15.23 -11.42
C ASN A 186 -6.71 14.81 -12.34
N ILE A 187 -5.48 15.23 -12.05
CA ILE A 187 -4.32 14.90 -12.92
C ILE A 187 -4.13 13.39 -13.16
N LEU A 188 -4.51 12.56 -12.19
CA LEU A 188 -4.32 11.10 -12.25
C LEU A 188 -5.34 10.37 -13.11
N GLU A 189 -6.49 10.97 -13.42
CA GLU A 189 -7.52 10.35 -14.27
C GLU A 189 -6.94 10.05 -15.66
N LYS A 190 -6.09 10.96 -16.16
CA LYS A 190 -5.40 10.80 -17.45
C LYS A 190 -4.52 9.56 -17.46
N ASP A 191 -3.88 9.21 -16.35
CA ASP A 191 -3.02 8.03 -16.27
C ASP A 191 -3.84 6.75 -16.30
N HIS A 192 -4.99 6.73 -15.63
CA HIS A 192 -5.90 5.59 -15.65
C HIS A 192 -6.45 5.36 -17.06
N ILE A 193 -6.87 6.44 -17.74
CA ILE A 193 -7.32 6.39 -19.14
C ILE A 193 -6.21 5.87 -20.06
N ARG A 194 -4.96 6.34 -19.88
CA ARG A 194 -3.81 5.86 -20.66
C ARG A 194 -3.57 4.37 -20.40
N THR A 195 -3.62 3.92 -19.15
CA THR A 195 -3.44 2.50 -18.79
C THR A 195 -4.50 1.63 -19.44
N GLN A 196 -5.77 2.03 -19.38
CA GLN A 196 -6.85 1.30 -20.06
C GLN A 196 -6.64 1.25 -21.58
N ARG A 197 -6.20 2.36 -22.20
CA ARG A 197 -5.90 2.40 -23.64
C ARG A 197 -4.77 1.45 -24.01
N ILE A 198 -3.72 1.36 -23.19
CA ILE A 198 -2.63 0.41 -23.41
C ILE A 198 -3.13 -1.02 -23.22
N ALA A 199 -3.92 -1.29 -22.17
CA ALA A 199 -4.50 -2.61 -21.93
C ALA A 199 -5.29 -3.10 -23.15
N ASN A 200 -6.20 -2.27 -23.66
CA ASN A 200 -7.02 -2.57 -24.84
C ASN A 200 -6.17 -2.79 -26.09
N ALA A 201 -5.13 -1.98 -26.29
CA ALA A 201 -4.24 -2.14 -27.45
C ALA A 201 -3.45 -3.46 -27.39
N VAL A 202 -2.94 -3.79 -26.20
CA VAL A 202 -2.08 -4.97 -26.00
C VAL A 202 -2.88 -6.27 -26.08
N GLU A 203 -4.14 -6.30 -25.68
CA GLU A 203 -5.03 -7.47 -25.85
C GLU A 203 -5.18 -7.91 -27.30
N THR A 204 -5.04 -6.99 -28.26
CA THR A 204 -5.11 -7.31 -29.70
C THR A 204 -3.85 -7.99 -30.24
N ILE A 205 -2.77 -8.03 -29.45
CA ILE A 205 -1.46 -8.52 -29.86
C ILE A 205 -1.24 -9.92 -29.25
N PRO A 206 -1.18 -11.00 -30.06
CA PRO A 206 -1.11 -12.37 -29.54
C PRO A 206 0.13 -12.69 -28.69
N ALA A 207 1.17 -11.85 -28.78
CA ALA A 207 2.38 -11.97 -27.97
C ALA A 207 2.14 -11.64 -26.48
N PHE A 208 1.04 -10.98 -26.14
CA PHE A 208 0.80 -10.49 -24.79
C PHE A 208 -0.50 -11.04 -24.22
N LYS A 209 -0.53 -11.19 -22.89
CA LYS A 209 -1.75 -11.47 -22.14
C LYS A 209 -1.80 -10.65 -20.87
N LEU A 210 -2.92 -9.98 -20.65
CA LEU A 210 -3.16 -9.28 -19.40
C LEU A 210 -3.21 -10.28 -18.25
N MET A 211 -2.51 -9.99 -17.17
CA MET A 211 -2.58 -10.79 -15.94
C MET A 211 -3.88 -10.57 -15.20
N THR A 212 -4.48 -9.40 -15.36
CA THR A 212 -5.73 -9.02 -14.71
C THR A 212 -6.68 -8.43 -15.72
N GLN A 213 -7.93 -8.88 -15.71
CA GLN A 213 -8.96 -8.39 -16.64
C GLN A 213 -9.37 -6.93 -16.36
N THR A 214 -9.16 -6.43 -15.14
CA THR A 214 -9.49 -5.05 -14.75
C THR A 214 -8.24 -4.22 -14.48
N THR A 215 -8.15 -3.07 -15.15
CA THR A 215 -7.19 -2.00 -14.84
C THR A 215 -7.91 -0.90 -14.05
N HIS A 216 -7.76 -0.89 -12.73
CA HIS A 216 -8.39 0.13 -11.88
C HIS A 216 -7.62 1.45 -11.89
N THR A 217 -6.31 1.43 -12.20
CA THR A 217 -5.42 2.57 -11.97
C THR A 217 -4.31 2.67 -13.03
N ASN A 218 -3.12 3.17 -12.66
CA ASN A 218 -2.01 3.45 -13.57
C ASN A 218 -0.99 2.30 -13.74
N ILE A 219 -1.36 1.08 -13.34
CA ILE A 219 -0.49 -0.11 -13.40
C ILE A 219 -1.15 -1.18 -14.26
N LEU A 220 -0.34 -1.82 -15.11
CA LEU A 220 -0.73 -2.99 -15.88
C LEU A 220 0.36 -4.07 -15.78
N PHE A 221 -0.06 -5.31 -15.57
CA PHE A 221 0.81 -6.47 -15.66
C PHE A 221 0.49 -7.30 -16.90
N LEU A 222 1.55 -7.70 -17.59
CA LEU A 222 1.50 -8.43 -18.85
C LEU A 222 2.40 -9.67 -18.79
N HIS A 223 1.89 -10.78 -19.31
CA HIS A 223 2.73 -11.89 -19.73
C HIS A 223 3.14 -11.69 -21.18
N LEU A 224 4.42 -11.94 -21.48
CA LEU A 224 4.94 -12.05 -22.83
C LEU A 224 5.06 -13.54 -23.20
N PHE A 225 4.48 -13.92 -24.32
CA PHE A 225 4.66 -15.23 -24.93
C PHE A 225 5.70 -15.13 -26.06
N SER A 226 6.77 -15.92 -25.97
CA SER A 226 7.72 -16.08 -27.07
C SER A 226 7.19 -17.09 -28.08
N PHE A 227 7.13 -16.72 -29.36
CA PHE A 227 6.69 -17.60 -30.45
C PHE A 227 7.72 -18.69 -30.84
N LYS A 228 8.97 -18.62 -30.36
CA LYS A 228 10.03 -19.56 -30.72
C LYS A 228 10.42 -20.54 -29.62
N THR A 229 9.82 -20.43 -28.44
CA THR A 229 10.07 -21.35 -27.33
C THR A 229 8.93 -21.20 -26.34
N PRO A 230 8.24 -22.29 -25.92
CA PRO A 230 7.16 -22.24 -24.93
C PRO A 230 7.71 -22.04 -23.50
N ILE A 231 8.66 -21.11 -23.34
CA ILE A 231 9.20 -20.69 -22.06
C ILE A 231 8.57 -19.33 -21.76
N LEU A 232 7.72 -19.28 -20.73
CA LEU A 232 7.25 -18.04 -20.13
C LEU A 232 8.47 -17.24 -19.65
N TYR A 233 8.77 -16.12 -20.30
CA TYR A 233 9.68 -15.14 -19.73
C TYR A 233 8.92 -14.37 -18.65
N ASN A 234 9.42 -14.45 -17.42
CA ASN A 234 8.74 -13.93 -16.24
C ASN A 234 8.44 -12.43 -16.35
N GLN A 235 7.16 -12.11 -16.14
CA GLN A 235 6.53 -10.84 -15.77
C GLN A 235 7.21 -9.54 -16.24
N PHE A 236 6.55 -8.81 -17.16
CA PHE A 236 6.90 -7.42 -17.44
C PHE A 236 5.98 -6.48 -16.64
N PHE A 237 6.60 -5.57 -15.89
CA PHE A 237 5.93 -4.52 -15.13
C PHE A 237 5.93 -3.22 -15.94
N ILE A 238 4.75 -2.71 -16.30
CA ILE A 238 4.61 -1.39 -16.92
C ILE A 238 3.91 -0.46 -15.93
N LYS A 239 4.58 0.64 -15.59
CA LYS A 239 4.04 1.73 -14.77
C LYS A 239 3.92 2.99 -15.62
N ILE A 240 2.72 3.55 -15.70
CA ILE A 240 2.47 4.81 -16.42
C ILE A 240 2.59 5.96 -15.42
N ILE A 241 3.46 6.92 -15.76
CA ILE A 241 3.72 8.17 -15.03
C ILE A 241 3.28 9.32 -15.93
#